data_AF-A0A931RPY0-F1
#
_entry.id   AF-A0A931RPY0-F1
#
_cell.length_a   1.000
_cell.length_b   1.000
_cell.length_c   1.000
_cell.angle_alpha   90.00
_cell.angle_beta   90.00
_cell.angle_gamma   90.00
#
_symmetry.space_group_name_H-M   'P 1'
#
loop_
_entity.id
_entity.type
_entity.pdbx_description
1 polymer ?
#
loop_
_entity_poly.entity_id
_entity_poly.type
_entity_poly.pdbx_seq_one_letter_code
_entity_poly.pdbx_strand_id
1 'polypeptide(L)'
;MTKKFLFAIGLLSLGAAMFGAVPLPVNAQTPAITSISPASATVGSQSMMITVNGTDFESGSIVKFDGMDLSTTYVSATQLTANLPASQLIATGPSSVMVSNPGGENSNSMTFTTTAGLPDTGFRPNNKSMLNIYLLVAAIIAPLLMFAGFKARQAISRSV
;
A
#
# COMPACT_ATOMS: atom_id res chain seq x y z
N MET A 1 -48.92 16.69 71.38
CA MET A 1 -48.27 18.02 71.24
C MET A 1 -46.80 17.78 70.90
N THR A 2 -46.44 17.96 69.63
CA THR A 2 -45.10 17.62 69.09
C THR A 2 -44.22 18.87 69.03
N LYS A 3 -43.14 18.93 69.81
CA LYS A 3 -41.99 19.89 69.77
C LYS A 3 -40.85 19.19 70.53
N LYS A 4 -39.57 19.10 70.15
CA LYS A 4 -38.63 19.87 69.32
C LYS A 4 -37.39 18.97 69.07
N PHE A 5 -36.88 18.90 67.83
CA PHE A 5 -35.55 19.35 67.35
C PHE A 5 -34.29 18.84 68.08
N LEU A 6 -33.34 18.25 67.33
CA LEU A 6 -31.88 18.57 67.29
C LEU A 6 -31.20 17.72 66.18
N PHE A 7 -30.81 18.34 65.05
CA PHE A 7 -29.45 18.78 64.67
C PHE A 7 -28.58 17.68 64.03
N ALA A 8 -28.57 17.61 62.70
CA ALA A 8 -27.45 17.07 61.93
C ALA A 8 -27.10 18.06 60.82
N ILE A 9 -25.84 18.46 60.87
CA ILE A 9 -25.20 19.58 60.19
C ILE A 9 -25.04 19.22 58.70
N GLY A 10 -25.40 20.15 57.83
CA GLY A 10 -25.19 20.01 56.40
C GLY A 10 -23.71 19.88 56.06
N LEU A 11 -23.40 18.91 55.20
CA LEU A 11 -22.31 19.04 54.25
C LEU A 11 -22.90 18.71 52.87
N LEU A 12 -23.44 19.75 52.23
CA LEU A 12 -23.73 19.71 50.80
C LEU A 12 -22.36 19.59 50.11
N SER A 13 -22.05 18.42 49.56
CA SER A 13 -20.86 18.24 48.72
C SER A 13 -20.98 19.18 47.51
N LEU A 14 -20.26 20.28 47.57
CA LEU A 14 -20.15 21.27 46.51
C LEU A 14 -19.31 20.68 45.37
N GLY A 15 -19.93 20.45 44.21
CA GLY A 15 -19.25 20.48 42.92
C GLY A 15 -18.28 19.35 42.59
N ALA A 16 -18.81 18.23 42.12
CA ALA A 16 -18.29 17.67 40.89
C ALA A 16 -19.30 18.02 39.80
N ALA A 17 -19.17 19.22 39.21
CA ALA A 17 -19.58 19.33 37.82
C ALA A 17 -18.60 18.42 37.07
N MET A 18 -18.95 17.15 36.91
CA MET A 18 -18.39 16.35 35.84
C MET A 18 -18.57 17.20 34.60
N PHE A 19 -17.48 17.80 34.12
CA PHE A 19 -17.34 18.20 32.73
C PHE A 19 -17.48 16.91 31.92
N GLY A 20 -18.70 16.38 31.84
CA GLY A 20 -19.07 15.51 30.74
C GLY A 20 -18.88 16.41 29.53
N ALA A 21 -17.80 16.18 28.79
CA ALA A 21 -17.63 16.80 27.49
C ALA A 21 -18.94 16.53 26.77
N VAL A 22 -19.74 17.58 26.55
CA VAL A 22 -20.87 17.50 25.62
C VAL A 22 -20.21 17.06 24.33
N PRO A 23 -20.50 15.86 23.80
CA PRO A 23 -20.01 15.51 22.49
C PRO A 23 -20.67 16.51 21.56
N LEU A 24 -19.92 17.53 21.13
CA LEU A 24 -20.34 18.31 20.00
C LEU A 24 -20.52 17.31 18.88
N PRO A 25 -21.64 17.34 18.13
CA PRO A 25 -21.73 16.56 16.91
C PRO A 25 -20.61 17.05 16.00
N VAL A 26 -19.46 16.36 16.04
CA VAL A 26 -18.47 16.44 14.98
C VAL A 26 -19.23 15.93 13.78
N ASN A 27 -19.46 16.80 12.81
CA ASN A 27 -19.93 16.41 11.49
C ASN A 27 -18.79 15.59 10.87
N ALA A 28 -18.72 14.33 11.27
CA ALA A 28 -17.77 13.32 10.86
C ALA A 28 -17.98 13.04 9.38
N GLN A 29 -17.24 13.78 8.56
CA GLN A 29 -17.32 13.66 7.12
C GLN A 29 -16.42 12.50 6.70
N THR A 30 -16.99 11.44 6.14
CA THR A 30 -16.21 10.27 5.70
C THR A 30 -15.30 10.69 4.54
N PRO A 31 -13.96 10.62 4.69
CA PRO A 31 -13.05 11.00 3.61
C PRO A 31 -13.18 10.02 2.44
N ALA A 32 -12.95 10.49 1.22
CA ALA A 32 -12.94 9.63 0.03
C ALA A 32 -11.71 9.90 -0.83
N ILE A 33 -11.01 8.85 -1.24
CA ILE A 33 -9.87 8.94 -2.16
C ILE A 33 -10.37 8.75 -3.59
N THR A 34 -10.07 9.72 -4.45
CA THR A 34 -10.40 9.68 -5.88
C THR A 34 -9.22 9.28 -6.75
N SER A 35 -7.99 9.65 -6.36
CA SER A 35 -6.77 9.28 -7.08
C SER A 35 -5.51 9.43 -6.22
N ILE A 36 -4.47 8.69 -6.60
CA ILE A 36 -3.13 8.80 -6.01
C ILE A 36 -2.12 9.03 -7.13
N SER A 37 -1.18 9.95 -6.93
CA SER A 37 -0.13 10.24 -7.90
C SER A 37 1.23 10.41 -7.20
N PRO A 38 2.26 9.63 -7.56
CA PRO A 38 2.20 8.44 -8.42
C PRO A 38 1.40 7.29 -7.76
N ALA A 39 0.71 6.47 -8.55
CA ALA A 39 0.01 5.26 -8.06
C ALA A 39 0.87 3.98 -8.13
N SER A 40 2.14 4.11 -8.52
CA SER A 40 3.06 2.98 -8.62
C SER A 40 4.51 3.40 -8.42
N ALA A 41 5.33 2.45 -8.00
CA ALA A 41 6.76 2.63 -7.83
C ALA A 41 7.51 1.34 -8.14
N THR A 42 8.80 1.45 -8.41
CA THR A 42 9.67 0.30 -8.60
C THR A 42 10.21 -0.19 -7.26
N VAL A 43 10.33 -1.51 -7.06
CA VAL A 43 11.01 -2.07 -5.89
C VAL A 43 12.42 -1.50 -5.74
N GLY A 44 12.80 -1.14 -4.52
CA GLY A 44 14.10 -0.53 -4.21
C GLY A 44 14.19 0.97 -4.53
N SER A 45 13.08 1.61 -4.89
CA SER A 45 13.04 3.07 -5.03
C SER A 45 13.34 3.76 -3.69
N GLN A 46 13.92 4.95 -3.77
CA GLN A 46 14.10 5.82 -2.61
C GLN A 46 12.75 6.29 -2.06
N SER A 47 12.76 6.91 -0.88
CA SER A 47 11.57 7.55 -0.33
C SER A 47 11.00 8.56 -1.32
N MET A 48 9.69 8.58 -1.49
CA MET A 48 9.02 9.47 -2.43
C MET A 48 7.79 10.13 -1.83
N MET A 49 7.44 11.30 -2.37
CA MET A 49 6.19 11.97 -2.03
C MET A 49 5.07 11.44 -2.93
N ILE A 50 3.97 11.02 -2.32
CA ILE A 50 2.72 10.71 -2.99
C ILE A 50 1.70 11.81 -2.72
N THR A 51 0.92 12.16 -3.74
CA THR A 51 -0.23 13.06 -3.64
C THR A 51 -1.49 12.23 -3.64
N VAL A 52 -2.32 12.40 -2.61
CA VAL A 52 -3.62 11.75 -2.47
C VAL A 52 -4.69 12.81 -2.71
N ASN A 53 -5.47 12.64 -3.77
CA ASN A 53 -6.60 13.52 -4.07
C ASN A 53 -7.91 12.84 -3.67
N GLY A 54 -8.88 13.65 -3.25
CA GLY A 54 -10.10 13.13 -2.65
C GLY A 54 -11.10 14.21 -2.28
N THR A 55 -11.97 13.88 -1.34
CA THR A 55 -12.91 14.80 -0.70
C THR A 55 -12.88 14.61 0.80
N ASP A 56 -13.34 15.63 1.52
CA ASP A 56 -13.65 15.55 2.94
C ASP A 56 -12.43 15.24 3.83
N PHE A 57 -11.25 15.68 3.42
CA PHE A 57 -10.05 15.63 4.25
C PHE A 57 -10.06 16.75 5.28
N GLU A 58 -9.61 16.43 6.48
CA GLU A 58 -9.55 17.34 7.61
C GLU A 58 -8.10 17.64 8.01
N SER A 59 -7.91 18.75 8.72
CA SER A 59 -6.60 19.07 9.28
C SER A 59 -6.24 18.02 10.33
N GLY A 60 -5.25 17.18 10.01
CA GLY A 60 -4.85 16.04 10.83
C GLY A 60 -5.18 14.68 10.22
N SER A 61 -5.73 14.63 9.01
CA SER A 61 -5.87 13.37 8.26
C SER A 61 -4.52 12.67 8.08
N ILE A 62 -4.51 11.35 8.26
CA ILE A 62 -3.33 10.50 8.13
C ILE A 62 -3.53 9.53 6.97
N VAL A 63 -2.60 9.51 6.03
CA VAL A 63 -2.54 8.52 4.96
C VAL A 63 -1.92 7.24 5.53
N LYS A 64 -2.62 6.11 5.37
CA LYS A 64 -2.19 4.78 5.76
C LYS A 64 -1.80 3.97 4.53
N PHE A 65 -0.65 3.30 4.58
CA PHE A 65 -0.14 2.42 3.53
C PHE A 65 0.05 1.02 4.11
N ASP A 66 -0.69 0.02 3.61
CA ASP A 66 -0.75 -1.35 4.16
C ASP A 66 -0.96 -1.37 5.70
N GLY A 67 -1.70 -0.38 6.21
CA GLY A 67 -1.97 -0.20 7.63
C GLY A 67 -0.95 0.63 8.41
N MET A 68 0.20 0.97 7.81
CA MET A 68 1.21 1.86 8.39
C MET A 68 0.86 3.33 8.18
N ASP A 69 0.92 4.12 9.24
CA ASP A 69 0.71 5.56 9.16
C ASP A 69 1.91 6.24 8.49
N LEU A 70 1.66 6.94 7.38
CA LEU A 70 2.66 7.74 6.70
C LEU A 70 2.72 9.15 7.29
N SER A 71 3.86 9.82 7.12
CA SER A 71 3.97 11.25 7.43
C SER A 71 3.16 12.04 6.40
N THR A 72 1.99 12.52 6.81
CA THR A 72 1.03 13.25 5.96
C THR A 72 1.06 14.74 6.25
N THR A 73 1.07 15.54 5.18
CA THR A 73 0.87 16.99 5.21
C THR A 73 -0.48 17.31 4.56
N TYR A 74 -1.35 17.96 5.33
CA TYR A 74 -2.63 18.45 4.84
C TYR A 74 -2.41 19.67 3.94
N VAL A 75 -2.88 19.58 2.69
CA VAL A 75 -2.81 20.71 1.73
C VAL A 75 -4.18 21.39 1.66
N SER A 76 -5.25 20.61 1.49
CA SER A 76 -6.62 21.10 1.47
C SER A 76 -7.62 19.96 1.72
N ALA A 77 -8.91 20.29 1.82
CA ALA A 77 -9.97 19.30 2.02
C ALA A 77 -10.09 18.27 0.88
N THR A 78 -9.40 18.47 -0.24
CA THR A 78 -9.40 17.56 -1.39
C THR A 78 -8.00 17.05 -1.75
N GLN A 79 -6.96 17.44 -0.99
CA GLN A 79 -5.59 17.03 -1.29
C GLN A 79 -4.72 16.87 -0.04
N LEU A 80 -4.04 15.73 0.02
CA LEU A 80 -3.01 15.41 1.01
C LEU A 80 -1.71 15.07 0.29
N THR A 81 -0.58 15.34 0.93
CA THR A 81 0.72 14.83 0.49
C THR A 81 1.27 13.92 1.58
N ALA A 82 1.82 12.77 1.21
CA ALA A 82 2.40 11.84 2.16
C ALA A 82 3.77 11.35 1.71
N ASN A 83 4.69 11.19 2.66
CA ASN A 83 6.00 10.61 2.40
C ASN A 83 5.93 9.08 2.50
N LEU A 84 6.15 8.40 1.39
CA LEU A 84 6.25 6.94 1.30
C LEU A 84 7.72 6.53 1.46
N PRO A 85 8.12 5.92 2.58
CA PRO A 85 9.52 5.55 2.81
C PRO A 85 9.92 4.34 1.95
N ALA A 86 11.22 4.27 1.60
CA ALA A 86 11.79 3.17 0.81
C ALA A 86 11.57 1.79 1.45
N SER A 87 11.41 1.71 2.78
CA SER A 87 11.13 0.47 3.51
C SER A 87 9.80 -0.17 3.12
N GLN A 88 8.85 0.58 2.58
CA GLN A 88 7.58 0.07 2.07
C GLN A 88 7.67 -0.42 0.61
N LEU A 89 8.79 -0.11 -0.07
CA LEU A 89 9.00 -0.41 -1.50
C LEU A 89 9.97 -1.57 -1.70
N ILE A 90 9.98 -2.54 -0.78
CA ILE A 90 10.90 -3.69 -0.81
C ILE A 90 10.28 -4.94 -1.42
N ALA A 91 8.95 -4.99 -1.57
CA ALA A 91 8.21 -6.11 -2.10
C ALA A 91 7.37 -5.69 -3.30
N THR A 92 7.33 -6.54 -4.33
CA THR A 92 6.43 -6.36 -5.46
C THR A 92 5.01 -6.72 -5.07
N GLY A 93 4.03 -5.96 -5.53
CA GLY A 93 2.62 -6.30 -5.36
C GLY A 93 1.72 -5.08 -5.19
N PRO A 94 0.40 -5.33 -5.10
CA PRO A 94 -0.57 -4.31 -4.72
C PRO A 94 -0.49 -4.03 -3.22
N SER A 95 -0.41 -2.75 -2.87
CA SER A 95 -0.50 -2.21 -1.52
C SER A 95 -1.75 -1.36 -1.37
N SER A 96 -2.39 -1.42 -0.21
CA SER A 96 -3.62 -0.69 0.10
C SER A 96 -3.29 0.68 0.68
N VAL A 97 -3.82 1.74 0.06
CA VAL A 97 -3.72 3.11 0.57
C VAL A 97 -5.08 3.60 1.04
N MET A 98 -5.15 4.13 2.25
CA MET A 98 -6.36 4.65 2.88
C MET A 98 -6.05 5.99 3.57
N VAL A 99 -7.07 6.79 3.86
CA VAL A 99 -6.96 8.00 4.67
C VAL A 99 -7.83 7.83 5.91
N SER A 100 -7.30 8.23 7.06
CA SER A 100 -8.02 8.27 8.33
C SER A 100 -8.12 9.72 8.81
N ASN A 101 -9.34 10.19 9.05
CA ASN A 101 -9.57 11.52 9.62
C ASN A 101 -9.44 11.47 11.16
N PRO A 102 -9.17 12.61 11.82
CA PRO A 102 -9.08 12.67 13.28
C PRO A 102 -10.35 12.22 14.03
N GLY A 103 -11.52 12.25 13.39
CA GLY A 103 -12.78 11.73 13.92
C GLY A 103 -12.87 10.20 13.96
N GLY A 104 -11.93 9.50 13.32
CA GLY A 104 -11.86 8.04 13.26
C GLY A 104 -12.47 7.43 11.99
N GLU A 105 -12.94 8.27 11.06
CA GLU A 105 -13.51 7.87 9.78
C GLU A 105 -12.39 7.48 8.82
N ASN A 106 -12.56 6.34 8.16
CA ASN A 106 -11.63 5.85 7.16
C ASN A 106 -12.23 5.97 5.77
N SER A 107 -11.39 6.27 4.79
CA SER A 107 -11.79 6.33 3.39
C SER A 107 -11.93 4.95 2.75
N ASN A 108 -12.37 4.93 1.48
CA ASN A 108 -12.13 3.80 0.60
C ASN A 108 -10.63 3.50 0.47
N SER A 109 -10.31 2.24 0.15
CA SER A 109 -8.95 1.82 -0.18
C SER A 109 -8.68 2.02 -1.67
N MET A 110 -7.48 2.49 -2.00
CA MET A 110 -6.96 2.57 -3.35
C MET A 110 -5.65 1.79 -3.46
N THR A 111 -5.49 1.08 -4.58
CA THR A 111 -4.30 0.26 -4.82
C THR A 111 -3.13 1.11 -5.30
N PHE A 112 -2.01 0.98 -4.60
CA PHE A 112 -0.70 1.41 -5.06
C PHE A 112 0.08 0.18 -5.52
N THR A 113 0.69 0.21 -6.71
CA THR A 113 1.39 -0.97 -7.24
C THR A 113 2.90 -0.81 -7.16
N THR A 114 3.56 -1.68 -6.42
CA THR A 114 5.01 -1.79 -6.44
C THR A 114 5.42 -2.81 -7.49
N THR A 115 6.05 -2.36 -8.58
CA THR A 115 6.47 -3.21 -9.70
C THR A 115 7.93 -3.64 -9.55
N ALA A 116 8.27 -4.83 -10.05
CA ALA A 116 9.67 -5.17 -10.26
C ALA A 116 10.25 -4.17 -11.26
N GLY A 117 11.44 -3.64 -10.99
CA GLY A 117 12.17 -2.91 -12.02
C GLY A 117 12.33 -3.83 -13.22
N LEU A 118 12.34 -3.25 -14.42
CA LEU A 118 12.78 -4.03 -15.57
C LEU A 118 14.13 -4.66 -15.18
N PRO A 119 14.30 -5.99 -15.33
CA PRO A 119 15.62 -6.55 -15.16
C PRO A 119 16.53 -5.77 -16.11
N ASP A 120 17.52 -5.07 -15.58
CA ASP A 120 18.66 -4.72 -16.39
C ASP A 120 19.25 -6.08 -16.80
N THR A 121 18.84 -6.55 -17.97
CA THR A 121 19.35 -7.82 -18.50
C THR A 121 20.84 -7.71 -18.76
N GLY A 122 21.47 -6.53 -18.59
CA GLY A 122 22.89 -6.31 -18.79
C GLY A 122 23.32 -6.68 -20.20
N PHE A 123 22.37 -6.97 -21.09
CA PHE A 123 22.62 -7.47 -22.41
C PHE A 123 22.84 -6.27 -23.31
N ARG A 124 23.93 -5.55 -23.04
CA ARG A 124 24.64 -4.84 -24.09
C ARG A 124 25.05 -5.94 -25.07
N PRO A 125 24.52 -6.00 -26.30
CA PRO A 125 24.96 -6.96 -27.29
C PRO A 125 26.48 -6.80 -27.48
N ASN A 126 27.26 -7.67 -26.87
CA ASN A 126 28.66 -7.82 -27.22
C ASN A 126 28.82 -9.18 -27.89
N ASN A 127 29.74 -9.28 -28.83
CA ASN A 127 29.94 -10.47 -29.66
C ASN A 127 30.16 -11.73 -28.79
N LYS A 128 30.72 -11.60 -27.58
CA LYS A 128 30.96 -12.73 -26.68
C LYS A 128 29.69 -13.19 -25.92
N SER A 129 28.84 -12.27 -25.50
CA SER A 129 27.57 -12.56 -24.84
C SER A 129 26.55 -13.19 -25.81
N MET A 130 26.59 -12.79 -27.08
CA MET A 130 25.79 -13.40 -28.15
C MET A 130 26.23 -14.84 -28.47
N LEU A 131 27.54 -15.11 -28.54
CA LEU A 131 28.07 -16.47 -28.76
C LEU A 131 27.74 -17.41 -27.59
N ASN A 132 27.85 -16.96 -26.34
CA ASN A 132 27.52 -17.80 -25.19
C ASN A 132 26.02 -18.10 -25.11
N ILE A 133 25.14 -17.13 -25.38
CA ILE A 133 23.70 -17.43 -25.46
C ILE A 133 23.41 -18.43 -26.59
N TYR A 134 24.04 -18.27 -27.76
CA TYR A 134 23.84 -19.21 -28.86
C TYR A 134 24.36 -20.62 -28.54
N LEU A 135 25.51 -20.75 -27.86
CA LEU A 135 26.04 -22.04 -27.42
C LEU A 135 25.15 -22.71 -26.36
N LEU A 136 24.66 -21.95 -25.39
CA LEU A 136 23.77 -22.45 -24.34
C LEU A 136 22.43 -22.89 -24.92
N VAL A 137 21.84 -22.08 -25.80
CA VAL A 137 20.59 -22.39 -26.49
C VAL A 137 20.79 -23.57 -27.46
N ALA A 138 21.89 -23.63 -28.22
CA ALA A 138 22.21 -24.76 -29.10
C ALA A 138 22.47 -26.06 -28.32
N ALA A 139 23.10 -26.01 -27.15
CA ALA A 139 23.31 -27.19 -26.29
C ALA A 139 22.00 -27.73 -25.69
N ILE A 140 21.00 -26.87 -25.48
CA ILE A 140 19.66 -27.25 -25.01
C ILE A 140 18.80 -27.80 -26.16
N ILE A 141 18.95 -27.27 -27.38
CA ILE A 141 18.15 -27.69 -28.54
C ILE A 141 18.78 -28.90 -29.28
N ALA A 142 20.10 -29.09 -29.23
CA ALA A 142 20.78 -30.21 -29.90
C ALA A 142 20.25 -31.59 -29.48
N PRO A 143 19.94 -31.87 -28.19
CA PRO A 143 19.28 -33.12 -27.80
C PRO A 143 17.89 -33.24 -28.43
N LEU A 144 17.12 -32.16 -28.48
CA LEU A 144 15.76 -32.14 -29.04
C LEU A 144 15.77 -32.35 -30.57
N LEU A 145 16.77 -31.83 -31.27
CA LEU A 145 16.96 -32.03 -32.72
C LEU A 145 17.51 -33.43 -33.05
N MET A 146 18.38 -33.99 -32.20
CA MET A 146 18.91 -35.35 -32.39
C MET A 146 17.84 -36.44 -32.17
N PHE A 147 16.90 -36.24 -31.24
CA PHE A 147 15.79 -37.20 -31.03
C PHE A 147 14.74 -37.17 -32.17
N ALA A 148 14.53 -36.02 -32.81
CA ALA A 148 13.66 -35.91 -33.99
C ALA A 148 14.24 -36.66 -35.21
N GLY A 149 15.57 -36.75 -35.32
CA GLY A 149 16.25 -37.49 -36.40
C GLY A 149 16.25 -39.03 -36.23
N PHE A 150 16.09 -39.56 -35.02
CA PHE A 150 16.17 -41.01 -34.79
C PHE A 150 14.85 -41.74 -35.05
N LYS A 151 13.70 -41.08 -34.85
CA LYS A 151 12.38 -41.70 -35.05
C LYS A 151 11.98 -41.89 -36.53
N ALA A 152 12.58 -41.12 -37.44
CA ALA A 152 12.35 -41.26 -38.88
C ALA A 152 13.11 -42.43 -39.53
N ARG A 153 14.21 -42.92 -38.93
CA ARG A 153 14.96 -44.07 -39.48
C ARG A 153 14.46 -45.44 -39.04
N GLN A 154 13.73 -45.56 -37.93
CA GLN A 154 13.19 -46.86 -37.49
C GLN A 154 11.85 -47.24 -38.12
N ALA A 155 11.13 -46.30 -38.75
CA ALA A 155 9.86 -46.59 -39.42
C ALA A 155 10.01 -47.10 -40.87
N ILE A 156 11.18 -46.95 -41.50
CA ILE A 156 11.40 -47.35 -42.90
C ILE A 156 12.03 -48.77 -42.98
N SER A 157 12.56 -49.31 -41.89
CA SER A 157 13.21 -50.64 -41.86
C SER A 157 12.29 -51.80 -41.45
N ARG A 158 10.97 -51.66 -41.57
CA ARG A 158 9.99 -52.74 -41.31
C ARG A 158 8.94 -52.94 -42.43
N SER A 159 9.22 -52.48 -43.64
CA SER A 159 8.40 -52.77 -44.82
C SER A 159 9.27 -53.15 -46.02
N VAL A 160 10.13 -54.15 -45.87
CA VAL A 160 10.51 -55.12 -46.91
C VAL A 160 10.67 -56.47 -46.24
#